data_AF-A0A535UHQ6-F1
#
_entry.id   AF-A0A535UHQ6-F1
#
_cell.length_a   1.000
_cell.length_b   1.000
_cell.length_c   1.000
_cell.angle_alpha   90.00
_cell.angle_beta   90.00
_cell.angle_gamma   90.00
#
_symmetry.space_group_name_H-M   'P 1'
#
loop_
_entity.id
_entity.type
_entity.pdbx_description
1 polymer ?
#
loop_
_entity_poly.entity_id
_entity_poly.type
_entity_poly.pdbx_seq_one_letter_code
_entity_poly.pdbx_strand_id
1 'polypeptide(L)'
;MLVLGAVGYAAAGYLVAQYEISNARSAVNAVRLERTSINSAFDAFAWLSTDTALVSPSEAKAKAAVISPDSQILADTIAGNAQTLRSAQLKLNDLSWLTAFSRGSLQGEFTCLDHARHAVDEVKTAAANYMLLGNFMESYFQVFIDLDNLATAAQNNDAAGYANTFRLFRSDIAISLQLSNVPGLPSAHHDQLIALQAEASDIETRDLASARGDQAEVAAATKAIDADNQKANAIDFSGVQAAFLSYYEHKNAFNSELDLATC
;
A
#
# COMPACT_ATOMS: atom_id res chain seq x y z
N MET A 1 -23.44 56.52 18.83
CA MET A 1 -22.64 55.98 17.71
C MET A 1 -21.98 54.61 18.02
N LEU A 2 -22.32 53.93 19.14
CA LEU A 2 -21.84 52.58 19.47
C LEU A 2 -22.71 51.44 18.88
N VAL A 3 -23.99 51.71 18.62
CA VAL A 3 -24.95 50.72 18.09
C VAL A 3 -24.82 50.51 16.58
N LEU A 4 -24.44 51.54 15.81
CA LEU A 4 -24.20 51.43 14.36
C LEU A 4 -22.86 50.72 14.04
N GLY A 5 -21.84 50.89 14.89
CA GLY A 5 -20.58 50.15 14.77
C GLY A 5 -20.71 48.66 15.06
N ALA A 6 -21.56 48.27 16.02
CA ALA A 6 -21.83 46.87 16.35
C ALA A 6 -22.62 46.13 15.26
N VAL A 7 -23.57 46.80 14.60
CA VAL A 7 -24.34 46.22 13.48
C VAL A 7 -23.47 46.07 12.23
N GLY A 8 -22.58 47.02 11.95
CA GLY A 8 -21.61 46.91 10.84
C GLY A 8 -20.59 45.78 11.04
N TYR A 9 -20.09 45.59 12.28
CA TYR A 9 -19.20 44.48 12.63
C TYR A 9 -19.92 43.12 12.58
N ALA A 10 -21.18 43.07 13.01
CA ALA A 10 -21.99 41.85 12.93
C ALA A 10 -22.33 41.46 11.48
N ALA A 11 -22.64 42.42 10.61
CA ALA A 11 -22.92 42.16 9.19
C ALA A 11 -21.65 41.77 8.41
N ALA A 12 -20.52 42.44 8.64
CA ALA A 12 -19.23 42.07 8.05
C ALA A 12 -18.74 40.70 8.57
N GLY A 13 -18.86 40.46 9.88
CA GLY A 13 -18.55 39.16 10.49
C GLY A 13 -19.45 38.04 9.98
N TYR A 14 -20.73 38.32 9.73
CA TYR A 14 -21.66 37.36 9.11
C TYR A 14 -21.26 37.03 7.67
N LEU A 15 -20.90 38.01 6.84
CA LEU A 15 -20.46 37.77 5.46
C LEU A 15 -19.14 36.98 5.39
N VAL A 16 -18.17 37.32 6.26
CA VAL A 16 -16.91 36.56 6.38
C VAL A 16 -17.18 35.14 6.88
N ALA A 17 -18.07 34.96 7.85
CA ALA A 17 -18.48 33.63 8.30
C ALA A 17 -19.14 32.82 7.20
N GLN A 18 -20.05 33.40 6.41
CA GLN A 18 -20.68 32.71 5.28
C GLN A 18 -19.67 32.36 4.18
N TYR A 19 -18.69 33.22 3.92
CA TYR A 19 -17.62 32.94 2.96
C TYR A 19 -16.75 31.76 3.41
N GLU A 20 -16.33 31.72 4.68
CA GLU A 20 -15.50 30.62 5.18
C GLU A 20 -16.30 29.32 5.39
N ILE A 21 -17.58 29.40 5.73
CA ILE A 21 -18.52 28.26 5.68
C ILE A 21 -18.60 27.71 4.26
N SER A 22 -18.73 28.57 3.24
CA SER A 22 -18.71 28.14 1.83
C SER A 22 -17.38 27.49 1.44
N ASN A 23 -16.25 28.03 1.90
CA ASN A 23 -14.93 27.43 1.64
C ASN A 23 -14.79 26.05 2.30
N ALA A 24 -15.28 25.88 3.52
CA ALA A 24 -15.30 24.59 4.21
C ALA A 24 -16.13 23.55 3.44
N ARG A 25 -17.33 23.93 2.98
CA ARG A 25 -18.15 23.08 2.10
C ARG A 25 -17.44 22.71 0.81
N SER A 26 -16.78 23.67 0.17
CA SER A 26 -15.99 23.43 -1.04
C SER A 26 -14.84 22.46 -0.79
N ALA A 27 -14.16 22.54 0.35
CA ALA A 27 -13.11 21.60 0.74
C ALA A 27 -13.63 20.18 0.92
N VAL A 28 -14.74 20.00 1.64
CA VAL A 28 -15.38 18.68 1.81
C VAL A 28 -15.87 18.13 0.46
N ASN A 29 -16.46 18.98 -0.38
CA ASN A 29 -16.92 18.57 -1.70
C ASN A 29 -15.77 18.16 -2.64
N ALA A 30 -14.58 18.78 -2.53
CA ALA A 30 -13.41 18.34 -3.27
C ALA A 30 -13.03 16.90 -2.91
N VAL A 31 -13.02 16.54 -1.62
CA VAL A 31 -12.79 15.16 -1.18
C VAL A 31 -13.84 14.19 -1.73
N ARG A 32 -15.12 14.61 -1.77
CA ARG A 32 -16.19 13.81 -2.38
C ARG A 32 -16.02 13.58 -3.86
N LEU A 33 -15.53 14.57 -4.61
CA LEU A 33 -15.24 14.42 -6.04
C LEU A 33 -14.11 13.41 -6.28
N GLU A 34 -13.14 13.35 -5.37
CA GLU A 34 -12.03 12.38 -5.41
C GLU A 34 -12.40 10.98 -4.90
N ARG A 35 -13.59 10.78 -4.30
CA ARG A 35 -14.03 9.51 -3.72
C ARG A 35 -13.90 8.33 -4.68
N THR A 36 -14.30 8.52 -5.94
CA THR A 36 -14.21 7.47 -6.96
C THR A 36 -12.76 7.13 -7.29
N SER A 37 -11.90 8.15 -7.45
CA SER A 37 -10.46 7.94 -7.72
C SER A 37 -9.78 7.22 -6.57
N ILE A 38 -10.04 7.64 -5.33
CA ILE A 38 -9.56 6.99 -4.11
C ILE A 38 -10.04 5.53 -4.09
N ASN A 39 -11.33 5.27 -4.27
CA ASN A 39 -11.87 3.91 -4.27
C ASN A 39 -11.27 3.02 -5.37
N SER A 40 -11.06 3.56 -6.57
CA SER A 40 -10.43 2.82 -7.68
C SER A 40 -8.98 2.46 -7.39
N ALA A 41 -8.22 3.35 -6.73
CA ALA A 41 -6.88 3.03 -6.29
C ALA A 41 -6.89 1.82 -5.35
N PHE A 42 -7.77 1.79 -4.34
CA PHE A 42 -7.93 0.63 -3.45
C PHE A 42 -8.39 -0.64 -4.20
N ASP A 43 -9.22 -0.53 -5.25
CA ASP A 43 -9.67 -1.68 -6.02
C ASP A 43 -8.56 -2.30 -6.89
N ALA A 44 -7.52 -1.53 -7.25
CA ALA A 44 -6.34 -2.06 -7.95
C ALA A 44 -5.58 -3.12 -7.14
N PHE A 45 -5.80 -3.20 -5.82
CA PHE A 45 -5.20 -4.17 -4.91
C PHE A 45 -6.00 -5.47 -4.78
N ALA A 46 -7.19 -5.56 -5.38
CA ALA A 46 -8.19 -6.59 -5.00
C ALA A 46 -7.72 -7.98 -5.36
N TRP A 47 -6.93 -8.05 -6.42
CA TRP A 47 -6.38 -9.29 -6.91
C TRP A 47 -5.42 -9.96 -5.91
N LEU A 48 -4.81 -9.21 -4.98
CA LEU A 48 -3.99 -9.80 -3.89
C LEU A 48 -4.85 -10.61 -2.91
N SER A 49 -6.13 -10.26 -2.78
CA SER A 49 -7.10 -11.01 -1.98
C SER A 49 -7.78 -12.14 -2.76
N THR A 50 -7.50 -12.29 -4.05
CA THR A 50 -7.99 -13.41 -4.86
C THR A 50 -6.89 -14.46 -5.02
N ASP A 51 -7.26 -15.74 -5.00
CA ASP A 51 -6.31 -16.84 -5.12
C ASP A 51 -5.41 -16.66 -6.36
N THR A 52 -4.12 -16.39 -6.11
CA THR A 52 -3.12 -16.04 -7.12
C THR A 52 -2.71 -17.23 -7.99
N ALA A 53 -3.22 -18.43 -7.71
CA ALA A 53 -2.87 -19.68 -8.37
C ALA A 53 -3.13 -19.71 -9.90
N LEU A 54 -3.84 -18.73 -10.47
CA LEU A 54 -4.17 -18.66 -11.89
C LEU A 54 -3.34 -17.66 -12.70
N VAL A 55 -2.42 -16.92 -12.08
CA VAL A 55 -1.67 -15.83 -12.72
C VAL A 55 -0.20 -16.22 -12.86
N SER A 56 0.38 -16.10 -14.05
CA SER A 56 1.82 -16.32 -14.24
C SER A 56 2.66 -15.31 -13.43
N PRO A 57 3.90 -15.65 -12.98
CA PRO A 57 4.75 -14.70 -12.26
C PRO A 57 4.94 -13.36 -12.97
N SER A 58 5.09 -13.38 -14.30
CA SER A 58 5.20 -12.17 -15.13
C SER A 58 3.94 -11.31 -15.12
N GLU A 59 2.76 -11.93 -15.20
CA GLU A 59 1.48 -11.20 -15.12
C GLU A 59 1.24 -10.65 -13.71
N ALA A 60 1.58 -11.42 -12.67
CA ALA A 60 1.46 -10.99 -11.28
C ALA A 60 2.41 -9.81 -10.98
N LYS A 61 3.65 -9.87 -11.49
CA LYS A 61 4.61 -8.75 -11.42
C LYS A 61 4.06 -7.51 -12.13
N ALA A 62 3.51 -7.66 -13.33
CA ALA A 62 2.95 -6.53 -14.07
C ALA A 62 1.78 -5.87 -13.32
N LYS A 63 0.92 -6.66 -12.67
CA LYS A 63 -0.15 -6.14 -11.80
C LYS A 63 0.42 -5.44 -10.57
N ALA A 64 1.44 -5.99 -9.93
CA ALA A 64 2.12 -5.38 -8.80
C ALA A 64 2.82 -4.06 -9.17
N ALA A 65 3.37 -3.94 -10.37
CA ALA A 65 4.05 -2.73 -10.84
C ALA A 65 3.12 -1.51 -10.98
N VAL A 66 1.80 -1.74 -11.14
CA VAL A 66 0.80 -0.65 -11.20
C VAL A 66 0.44 -0.13 -9.81
N ILE A 67 0.63 -0.94 -8.76
CA ILE A 67 0.31 -0.56 -7.38
C ILE A 67 1.11 0.66 -6.92
N SER A 68 2.43 0.65 -7.15
CA SER A 68 3.32 1.70 -6.63
C SER A 68 2.97 3.10 -7.18
N PRO A 69 2.82 3.32 -8.50
CA PRO A 69 2.40 4.61 -9.04
C PRO A 69 0.97 5.01 -8.62
N ASP A 70 0.02 4.07 -8.57
CA ASP A 70 -1.35 4.37 -8.13
C ASP A 70 -1.41 4.76 -6.64
N SER A 71 -0.57 4.13 -5.81
CA SER A 71 -0.40 4.48 -4.39
C SER A 71 0.20 5.87 -4.21
N GLN A 72 1.14 6.25 -5.07
CA GLN A 72 1.75 7.58 -5.03
C GLN A 72 0.72 8.66 -5.40
N ILE A 73 -0.06 8.44 -6.46
CA ILE A 73 -1.15 9.34 -6.85
C ILE A 73 -2.17 9.45 -5.71
N LEU A 74 -2.55 8.33 -5.10
CA LEU A 74 -3.45 8.29 -3.95
C LEU A 74 -2.88 9.08 -2.76
N ALA A 75 -1.60 8.90 -2.43
CA ALA A 75 -0.93 9.61 -1.35
C ALA A 75 -0.88 11.13 -1.59
N ASP A 76 -0.60 11.56 -2.82
CA ASP A 76 -0.57 12.98 -3.19
C ASP A 76 -1.97 13.61 -3.12
N THR A 77 -2.99 12.92 -3.61
CA THR A 77 -4.40 13.34 -3.50
C THR A 77 -4.83 13.46 -2.04
N ILE A 78 -4.51 12.47 -1.21
CA ILE A 78 -4.79 12.49 0.24
C ILE A 78 -4.06 13.65 0.92
N ALA A 79 -2.79 13.89 0.60
CA ALA A 79 -2.01 14.99 1.19
C ALA A 79 -2.60 16.36 0.83
N GLY A 80 -3.00 16.56 -0.43
CA GLY A 80 -3.69 17.76 -0.90
C GLY A 80 -5.02 17.99 -0.20
N ASN A 81 -5.82 16.92 -0.06
CA ASN A 81 -7.10 16.95 0.66
C ASN A 81 -6.91 17.28 2.14
N ALA A 82 -5.96 16.63 2.83
CA ALA A 82 -5.64 16.89 4.23
C ALA A 82 -5.24 18.35 4.47
N GLN A 83 -4.39 18.91 3.60
CA GLN A 83 -3.95 20.31 3.69
C GLN A 83 -5.11 21.30 3.46
N THR A 84 -5.98 21.00 2.49
CA THR A 84 -7.15 21.83 2.17
C THR A 84 -8.15 21.84 3.32
N LEU A 85 -8.50 20.67 3.87
CA LEU A 85 -9.39 20.54 5.02
C LEU A 85 -8.81 21.21 6.28
N ARG A 86 -7.51 21.05 6.54
CA ARG A 86 -6.83 21.73 7.66
C ARG A 86 -6.88 23.25 7.52
N SER A 87 -6.65 23.76 6.33
CA SER A 87 -6.71 25.20 6.07
C SER A 87 -8.13 25.75 6.30
N ALA A 88 -9.15 25.02 5.86
CA ALA A 88 -10.56 25.39 6.11
C ALA A 88 -10.90 25.37 7.60
N GLN A 89 -10.46 24.35 8.34
CA GLN A 89 -10.70 24.24 9.79
C GLN A 89 -10.04 25.38 10.58
N LEU A 90 -8.80 25.73 10.23
CA LEU A 90 -8.09 26.85 10.89
C LEU A 90 -8.85 28.16 10.68
N LYS A 91 -9.29 28.44 9.46
CA LYS A 91 -10.06 29.65 9.15
C LYS A 91 -11.40 29.70 9.88
N LEU A 92 -12.12 28.58 10.01
CA LEU A 92 -13.33 28.53 10.83
C LEU A 92 -13.03 28.73 12.32
N ASN A 93 -11.89 28.22 12.81
CA ASN A 93 -11.47 28.41 14.20
C ASN A 93 -11.14 29.87 14.52
N ASP A 94 -10.55 30.58 13.55
CA ASP A 94 -10.31 32.03 13.64
C ASP A 94 -11.61 32.86 13.71
N LEU A 95 -12.75 32.24 13.39
CA LEU A 95 -14.10 32.83 13.48
C LEU A 95 -14.89 32.37 14.72
N SER A 96 -14.28 31.58 15.61
CA SER A 96 -14.92 31.11 16.85
C SER A 96 -15.39 32.24 17.79
N TRP A 97 -14.87 33.46 17.62
CA TRP A 97 -15.33 34.65 18.35
C TRP A 97 -16.64 35.25 17.80
N LEU A 98 -17.06 34.89 16.58
CA LEU A 98 -18.32 35.33 15.95
C LEU A 98 -19.53 34.46 16.36
N THR A 99 -19.31 33.52 17.29
CA THR A 99 -20.26 32.49 17.75
C THR A 99 -21.57 33.00 18.35
N ALA A 100 -21.76 34.30 18.56
CA ALA A 100 -23.03 34.84 19.06
C ALA A 100 -24.18 34.80 18.02
N PHE A 101 -23.88 34.86 16.71
CA PHE A 101 -24.91 34.99 15.66
C PHE A 101 -25.02 33.79 14.70
N SER A 102 -24.01 32.93 14.63
CA SER A 102 -23.94 31.80 13.68
C SER A 102 -23.52 30.46 14.31
N ARG A 103 -23.65 30.32 15.64
CA ARG A 103 -23.14 29.17 16.41
C ARG A 103 -23.52 27.80 15.86
N GLY A 104 -24.79 27.61 15.49
CA GLY A 104 -25.30 26.33 15.00
C GLY A 104 -24.71 25.95 13.64
N SER A 105 -24.63 26.92 12.72
CA SER A 105 -24.03 26.72 11.39
C SER A 105 -22.53 26.47 11.48
N LEU A 106 -21.80 27.26 12.29
CA LEU A 106 -20.38 27.04 12.52
C LEU A 106 -20.09 25.67 13.13
N GLN A 107 -20.88 25.24 14.12
CA GLN A 107 -20.72 23.93 14.76
C GLN A 107 -20.98 22.78 13.77
N GLY A 108 -22.02 22.90 12.92
CA GLY A 108 -22.30 21.91 11.89
C GLY A 108 -21.16 21.76 10.88
N GLU A 109 -20.59 22.88 10.42
CA GLU A 109 -19.44 22.86 9.51
C GLU A 109 -18.17 22.30 10.18
N PHE A 110 -17.96 22.56 11.47
CA PHE A 110 -16.87 21.94 12.21
C PHE A 110 -17.00 20.42 12.26
N THR A 111 -18.18 19.91 12.63
CA THR A 111 -18.44 18.46 12.66
C THR A 111 -18.28 17.86 11.26
N CYS A 112 -18.79 18.52 10.21
CA CYS A 112 -18.64 18.07 8.84
C CYS A 112 -17.16 18.00 8.39
N LEU A 113 -16.36 19.02 8.69
CA LEU A 113 -14.92 19.01 8.42
C LEU A 113 -14.17 17.96 9.23
N ASP A 114 -14.56 17.71 10.48
CA ASP A 114 -13.93 16.71 11.34
C ASP A 114 -14.10 15.30 10.75
N HIS A 115 -15.32 14.93 10.35
CA HIS A 115 -15.59 13.68 9.64
C HIS A 115 -14.82 13.58 8.32
N ALA A 116 -14.78 14.65 7.52
CA ALA A 116 -14.03 14.66 6.26
C ALA A 116 -12.51 14.47 6.49
N ARG A 117 -11.96 15.03 7.58
CA ARG A 117 -10.56 14.82 7.96
C ARG A 117 -10.30 13.42 8.45
N HIS A 118 -11.20 12.88 9.28
CA HIS A 118 -11.10 11.50 9.77
C HIS A 118 -11.11 10.52 8.59
N ALA A 119 -12.01 10.73 7.62
CA ALA A 119 -12.03 9.96 6.37
C ALA A 119 -10.66 9.98 5.66
N VAL A 120 -10.07 11.17 5.46
CA VAL A 120 -8.77 11.31 4.78
C VAL A 120 -7.63 10.66 5.58
N ASP A 121 -7.67 10.72 6.91
CA ASP A 121 -6.66 10.10 7.77
C ASP A 121 -6.74 8.55 7.74
N GLU A 122 -7.94 7.96 7.64
CA GLU A 122 -8.14 6.50 7.51
C GLU A 122 -7.40 5.90 6.32
N VAL A 123 -7.38 6.61 5.19
CA VAL A 123 -6.75 6.12 3.94
C VAL A 123 -5.30 6.57 3.78
N LYS A 124 -4.84 7.53 4.58
CA LYS A 124 -3.48 8.08 4.49
C LYS A 124 -2.40 7.07 4.81
N THR A 125 -2.57 6.35 5.93
CA THR A 125 -1.63 5.31 6.34
C THR A 125 -1.67 4.13 5.38
N ALA A 126 -2.87 3.77 4.91
CA ALA A 126 -3.07 2.70 3.93
C ALA A 126 -2.36 3.00 2.61
N ALA A 127 -2.47 4.21 2.07
CA ALA A 127 -1.82 4.61 0.81
C ALA A 127 -0.29 4.46 0.87
N ALA A 128 0.35 4.85 1.99
CA ALA A 128 1.79 4.68 2.16
C ALA A 128 2.19 3.20 2.27
N ASN A 129 1.43 2.40 3.02
CA ASN A 129 1.68 0.97 3.17
C ASN A 129 1.51 0.21 1.85
N TYR A 130 0.59 0.65 1.01
CA TYR A 130 0.35 0.05 -0.29
C TYR A 130 1.47 0.25 -1.29
N MET A 131 2.11 1.42 -1.30
CA MET A 131 3.30 1.64 -2.11
C MET A 131 4.40 0.64 -1.74
N LEU A 132 4.63 0.46 -0.43
CA LEU A 132 5.59 -0.51 0.08
C LEU A 132 5.20 -1.95 -0.31
N LEU A 133 3.92 -2.29 -0.20
CA LEU A 133 3.38 -3.59 -0.58
C LEU A 133 3.56 -3.86 -2.08
N GLY A 134 3.30 -2.88 -2.95
CA GLY A 134 3.51 -3.02 -4.39
C GLY A 134 4.97 -3.28 -4.73
N ASN A 135 5.89 -2.51 -4.14
CA ASN A 135 7.33 -2.70 -4.34
C ASN A 135 7.77 -4.09 -3.86
N PHE A 136 7.26 -4.55 -2.71
CA PHE A 136 7.50 -5.90 -2.23
C PHE A 136 6.98 -6.95 -3.21
N MET A 137 5.73 -6.85 -3.64
CA MET A 137 5.10 -7.82 -4.54
C MET A 137 5.80 -7.88 -5.90
N GLU A 138 6.18 -6.73 -6.46
CA GLU A 138 6.94 -6.67 -7.71
C GLU A 138 8.28 -7.41 -7.58
N SER A 139 9.02 -7.16 -6.49
CA SER A 139 10.27 -7.85 -6.20
C SER A 139 10.08 -9.33 -5.91
N TYR A 140 9.02 -9.69 -5.18
CA TYR A 140 8.68 -11.07 -4.85
C TYR A 140 8.36 -11.89 -6.11
N PHE A 141 7.55 -11.37 -7.03
CA PHE A 141 7.27 -12.07 -8.29
C PHE A 141 8.49 -12.13 -9.22
N GLN A 142 9.42 -11.17 -9.13
CA GLN A 142 10.69 -11.26 -9.86
C GLN A 142 11.49 -12.51 -9.46
N VAL A 143 11.49 -12.90 -8.18
CA VAL A 143 12.15 -14.14 -7.71
C VAL A 143 11.62 -15.37 -8.45
N PHE A 144 10.30 -15.45 -8.68
CA PHE A 144 9.69 -16.57 -9.40
C PHE A 144 9.96 -16.51 -10.92
N ILE A 145 10.05 -15.32 -11.50
CA ILE A 145 10.50 -15.15 -12.89
C ILE A 145 11.94 -15.69 -13.05
N ASP A 146 12.81 -15.44 -12.07
CA ASP A 146 14.18 -15.96 -12.12
C ASP A 146 14.22 -17.49 -11.98
N LEU A 147 13.33 -18.11 -11.20
CA LEU A 147 13.17 -19.56 -11.14
C LEU A 147 12.75 -20.15 -12.50
N ASP A 148 11.78 -19.54 -13.18
CA ASP A 148 11.36 -19.95 -14.53
C ASP A 148 12.51 -19.83 -15.54
N ASN A 149 13.29 -18.75 -15.44
CA ASN A 149 14.47 -18.53 -16.28
C ASN A 149 15.59 -19.53 -15.97
N LEU A 150 15.78 -19.92 -14.70
CA LEU A 150 16.74 -20.97 -14.31
C LEU A 150 16.34 -22.32 -14.89
N ALA A 151 15.07 -22.68 -14.78
CA ALA A 151 14.53 -23.91 -15.36
C ALA A 151 14.71 -23.92 -16.89
N THR A 152 14.42 -22.79 -17.55
CA THR A 152 14.60 -22.63 -19.00
C THR A 152 16.07 -22.77 -19.42
N ALA A 153 16.99 -22.10 -18.72
CA ALA A 153 18.42 -22.20 -19.01
C ALA A 153 18.93 -23.64 -18.83
N ALA A 154 18.48 -24.33 -17.78
CA ALA A 154 18.81 -25.74 -17.54
C ALA A 154 18.29 -26.65 -18.66
N GLN A 155 17.03 -26.49 -19.08
CA GLN A 155 16.44 -27.26 -20.19
C GLN A 155 17.19 -27.04 -21.52
N ASN A 156 17.67 -25.82 -21.74
CA ASN A 156 18.43 -25.45 -22.93
C ASN A 156 19.93 -25.83 -22.86
N ASN A 157 20.39 -26.42 -21.75
CA ASN A 157 21.82 -26.66 -21.47
C ASN A 157 22.68 -25.38 -21.58
N ASP A 158 22.10 -24.22 -21.29
CA ASP A 158 22.79 -22.92 -21.31
C ASP A 158 23.45 -22.66 -19.96
N ALA A 159 24.68 -23.15 -19.79
CA ALA A 159 25.44 -22.99 -18.55
C ALA A 159 25.73 -21.52 -18.21
N ALA A 160 25.96 -20.67 -19.22
CA ALA A 160 26.23 -19.25 -19.00
C ALA A 160 24.96 -18.50 -18.57
N GLY A 161 23.84 -18.79 -19.24
CA GLY A 161 22.52 -18.30 -18.86
C GLY A 161 22.14 -18.73 -17.45
N TYR A 162 22.31 -20.01 -17.12
CA TYR A 162 22.04 -20.54 -15.77
C TYR A 162 22.83 -19.79 -14.70
N ALA A 163 24.15 -19.65 -14.87
CA ALA A 163 24.99 -18.97 -13.90
C ALA A 163 24.61 -17.48 -13.73
N ASN A 164 24.29 -16.77 -14.81
CA ASN A 164 23.86 -15.38 -14.72
C ASN A 164 22.49 -15.25 -14.03
N THR A 165 21.51 -16.07 -14.41
CA THR A 165 20.17 -16.05 -13.80
C THR A 165 20.23 -16.45 -12.32
N PHE A 166 21.09 -17.40 -11.95
CA PHE A 166 21.25 -17.81 -10.55
C PHE A 166 21.78 -16.68 -9.67
N ARG A 167 22.69 -15.86 -10.20
CA ARG A 167 23.15 -14.64 -9.53
C ARG A 167 22.03 -13.61 -9.36
N LEU A 168 21.16 -13.46 -10.36
CA LEU A 168 20.00 -12.57 -10.28
C LEU A 168 19.00 -13.07 -9.25
N PHE A 169 18.64 -14.36 -9.30
CA PHE A 169 17.76 -15.02 -8.34
C PHE A 169 18.17 -14.75 -6.88
N ARG A 170 19.46 -14.94 -6.56
CA ARG A 170 19.99 -14.65 -5.21
C ARG A 170 19.91 -13.17 -4.84
N SER A 171 20.21 -12.29 -5.79
CA SER A 171 20.12 -10.84 -5.60
C SER A 171 18.68 -10.43 -5.32
N ASP A 172 17.72 -10.95 -6.09
CA ASP A 172 16.32 -10.57 -6.02
C ASP A 172 15.63 -11.17 -4.80
N ILE A 173 16.05 -12.35 -4.31
CA ILE A 173 15.69 -12.84 -2.97
C ILE A 173 16.14 -11.85 -1.89
N ALA A 174 17.40 -11.40 -1.94
CA ALA A 174 17.92 -10.48 -0.94
C ALA A 174 17.19 -9.12 -0.93
N ILE A 175 16.85 -8.60 -2.12
CA ILE A 175 16.05 -7.38 -2.27
C ILE A 175 14.64 -7.60 -1.71
N SER A 176 13.99 -8.71 -2.07
CA SER A 176 12.63 -9.01 -1.61
C SER A 176 12.57 -9.18 -0.09
N LEU A 177 13.58 -9.81 0.53
CA LEU A 177 13.70 -9.91 1.99
C LEU A 177 13.84 -8.54 2.66
N GLN A 178 14.59 -7.60 2.08
CA GLN A 178 14.67 -6.22 2.61
C GLN A 178 13.31 -5.52 2.58
N LEU A 179 12.50 -5.81 1.56
CA LEU A 179 11.16 -5.26 1.39
C LEU A 179 10.10 -6.00 2.21
N SER A 180 10.37 -7.21 2.70
CA SER A 180 9.38 -8.07 3.38
C SER A 180 8.87 -7.58 4.74
N ASN A 181 9.39 -6.46 5.26
CA ASN A 181 8.95 -5.85 6.52
C ASN A 181 7.78 -4.86 6.33
N VAL A 182 7.04 -4.95 5.22
CA VAL A 182 5.85 -4.12 5.01
C VAL A 182 4.82 -4.43 6.10
N PRO A 183 4.19 -3.41 6.72
CA PRO A 183 3.04 -3.64 7.60
C PRO A 183 2.01 -4.55 6.93
N GLY A 184 1.31 -5.37 7.71
CA GLY A 184 0.22 -6.24 7.24
C GLY A 184 0.57 -7.30 6.19
N LEU A 185 1.85 -7.44 5.79
CA LEU A 185 2.27 -8.54 4.93
C LEU A 185 2.17 -9.87 5.70
N PRO A 186 1.51 -10.89 5.15
CA PRO A 186 1.52 -12.23 5.74
C PRO A 186 2.94 -12.79 5.89
N SER A 187 3.25 -13.37 7.05
CA SER A 187 4.57 -13.95 7.33
C SER A 187 4.95 -15.05 6.32
N ALA A 188 3.97 -15.76 5.76
CA ALA A 188 4.16 -16.79 4.74
C ALA A 188 5.04 -16.34 3.57
N HIS A 189 4.89 -15.09 3.09
CA HIS A 189 5.74 -14.59 2.00
C HIS A 189 7.20 -14.39 2.44
N HIS A 190 7.42 -13.89 3.66
CA HIS A 190 8.76 -13.79 4.24
C HIS A 190 9.39 -15.17 4.43
N ASP A 191 8.65 -16.11 5.02
CA ASP A 191 9.11 -17.47 5.30
C ASP A 191 9.51 -18.19 4.00
N GLN A 192 8.79 -17.94 2.90
CA GLN A 192 9.11 -18.52 1.60
C GLN A 192 10.39 -17.95 1.01
N LEU A 193 10.62 -16.64 1.12
CA LEU A 193 11.88 -16.04 0.70
C LEU A 193 13.07 -16.57 1.51
N ILE A 194 12.89 -16.82 2.81
CA ILE A 194 13.90 -17.47 3.66
C ILE A 194 14.17 -18.90 3.19
N ALA A 195 13.14 -19.68 2.86
CA ALA A 195 13.30 -21.03 2.33
C ALA A 195 14.04 -21.03 0.98
N LEU A 196 13.68 -20.13 0.07
CA LEU A 196 14.35 -19.97 -1.24
C LEU A 196 15.80 -19.48 -1.08
N GLN A 197 16.08 -18.64 -0.08
CA GLN A 197 17.45 -18.22 0.23
C GLN A 197 18.31 -19.40 0.69
N ALA A 198 17.78 -20.27 1.54
CA ALA A 198 18.47 -21.47 2.00
C ALA A 198 18.73 -22.43 0.83
N GLU A 199 17.70 -22.68 0.00
CA GLU A 199 17.84 -23.51 -1.19
C GLU A 199 18.91 -22.97 -2.15
N ALA A 200 18.95 -21.66 -2.40
CA ALA A 200 19.98 -21.04 -3.22
C ALA A 200 21.39 -21.23 -2.63
N SER A 201 21.54 -21.17 -1.31
CA SER A 201 22.83 -21.44 -0.65
C SER A 201 23.29 -22.89 -0.86
N ASP A 202 22.35 -23.84 -0.81
CA ASP A 202 22.67 -25.25 -0.99
C ASP A 202 22.93 -25.61 -2.46
N ILE A 203 22.27 -24.95 -3.41
CA ILE A 203 22.60 -25.04 -4.85
C ILE A 203 24.04 -24.55 -5.10
N GLU A 204 24.42 -23.42 -4.54
CA GLU A 204 25.80 -22.90 -4.67
C GLU A 204 26.81 -23.89 -4.09
N THR A 205 26.52 -24.47 -2.92
CA THR A 205 27.36 -25.49 -2.29
C THR A 205 27.51 -26.72 -3.19
N ARG A 206 26.42 -27.24 -3.75
CA ARG A 206 26.41 -28.37 -4.69
C ARG A 206 27.28 -28.08 -5.92
N ASP A 207 27.12 -26.90 -6.53
CA ASP A 207 27.83 -26.54 -7.75
C ASP A 207 29.34 -26.38 -7.51
N LEU A 208 29.72 -25.77 -6.38
CA LEU A 208 31.11 -25.67 -5.95
C LEU A 208 31.72 -27.05 -5.62
N ALA A 209 30.98 -27.95 -4.98
CA ALA A 209 31.41 -29.31 -4.70
C ALA A 209 31.61 -30.12 -5.99
N SER A 210 30.68 -29.99 -6.94
CA SER A 210 30.76 -30.61 -8.27
C SER A 210 32.00 -30.14 -9.03
N ALA A 211 32.29 -28.84 -9.02
CA ALA A 211 33.49 -28.28 -9.65
C ALA A 211 34.80 -28.80 -9.04
N ARG A 212 34.80 -29.18 -7.75
CA ARG A 212 35.94 -29.84 -7.06
C ARG A 212 35.96 -31.37 -7.20
N GLY A 213 34.92 -31.97 -7.78
CA GLY A 213 34.76 -33.42 -7.87
C GLY A 213 34.38 -34.11 -6.55
N ASP A 214 33.91 -33.37 -5.54
CA ASP A 214 33.50 -33.91 -4.24
C ASP A 214 32.08 -34.49 -4.28
N GLN A 215 31.98 -35.77 -4.62
CA GLN A 215 30.69 -36.46 -4.74
C GLN A 215 29.95 -36.61 -3.40
N ALA A 216 30.66 -36.63 -2.28
CA ALA A 216 30.04 -36.74 -0.96
C ALA A 216 29.34 -35.43 -0.58
N GLU A 217 30.02 -34.31 -0.83
CA GLU A 217 29.46 -32.98 -0.61
C GLU A 217 28.32 -32.65 -1.60
N VAL A 218 28.43 -33.08 -2.88
CA VAL A 218 27.32 -33.00 -3.85
C VAL A 218 26.08 -33.73 -3.35
N ALA A 219 26.23 -34.96 -2.85
CA ALA A 219 25.11 -35.73 -2.32
C ALA A 219 24.50 -35.10 -1.05
N ALA A 220 25.34 -34.56 -0.17
CA ALA A 220 24.89 -33.86 1.02
C ALA A 220 24.11 -32.58 0.69
N ALA A 221 24.63 -31.74 -0.21
CA ALA A 221 23.98 -30.52 -0.67
C ALA A 221 22.66 -30.83 -1.41
N THR A 222 22.61 -31.88 -2.23
CA THR A 222 21.37 -32.31 -2.90
C THR A 222 20.28 -32.66 -1.90
N LYS A 223 20.62 -33.40 -0.83
CA LYS A 223 19.68 -33.72 0.24
C LYS A 223 19.19 -32.47 1.00
N ALA A 224 20.05 -31.45 1.14
CA ALA A 224 19.70 -30.20 1.78
C ALA A 224 18.73 -29.38 0.90
N ILE A 225 18.98 -29.30 -0.41
CA ILE A 225 18.05 -28.73 -1.41
C ILE A 225 16.67 -29.41 -1.33
N ASP A 226 16.60 -30.74 -1.26
CA ASP A 226 15.32 -31.46 -1.13
C ASP A 226 14.59 -31.12 0.17
N ALA A 227 15.33 -30.94 1.27
CA ALA A 227 14.76 -30.56 2.56
C ALA A 227 14.22 -29.13 2.56
N ASP A 228 14.92 -28.20 1.90
CA ASP A 228 14.48 -26.82 1.78
C ASP A 228 13.27 -26.68 0.85
N ASN A 229 13.23 -27.44 -0.24
CA ASN A 229 12.03 -27.58 -1.08
C ASN A 229 10.82 -28.09 -0.28
N GLN A 230 11.02 -29.08 0.59
CA GLN A 230 9.93 -29.57 1.46
C GLN A 230 9.47 -28.49 2.45
N LYS A 231 10.38 -27.70 3.03
CA LYS A 231 10.02 -26.57 3.89
C LYS A 231 9.23 -25.52 3.13
N ALA A 232 9.68 -25.13 1.94
CA ALA A 232 9.01 -24.14 1.10
C ALA A 232 7.58 -24.59 0.73
N ASN A 233 7.41 -25.86 0.36
CA ASN A 233 6.11 -26.44 0.03
C ASN A 233 5.17 -26.60 1.25
N ALA A 234 5.72 -26.62 2.47
CA ALA A 234 4.94 -26.75 3.69
C ALA A 234 4.45 -25.41 4.26
N ILE A 235 4.83 -24.28 3.65
CA ILE A 235 4.41 -22.95 4.08
C ILE A 235 2.90 -22.80 3.86
N ASP A 236 2.21 -22.34 4.89
CA ASP A 236 0.76 -22.17 4.87
C ASP A 236 0.37 -20.77 4.39
N PHE A 237 -0.33 -20.72 3.24
CA PHE A 237 -0.87 -19.50 2.66
C PHE A 237 -2.36 -19.28 2.97
N SER A 238 -3.00 -20.13 3.79
CA SER A 238 -4.45 -20.07 4.05
C SER A 238 -4.92 -18.76 4.70
N GLY A 239 -4.05 -18.05 5.41
CA GLY A 239 -4.34 -16.76 6.04
C GLY A 239 -4.08 -15.51 5.17
N VAL A 240 -3.48 -15.69 3.98
CA VAL A 240 -2.99 -14.59 3.14
C VAL A 240 -4.14 -13.75 2.58
N GLN A 241 -5.19 -14.41 2.12
CA GLN A 241 -6.39 -13.73 1.63
C GLN A 241 -7.02 -12.82 2.70
N ALA A 242 -7.17 -13.33 3.93
CA ALA A 242 -7.78 -12.56 5.03
C ALA A 242 -6.95 -11.32 5.39
N ALA A 243 -5.62 -11.44 5.36
CA ALA A 243 -4.72 -10.31 5.60
C ALA A 243 -4.83 -9.24 4.50
N PHE A 244 -5.02 -9.62 3.23
CA PHE A 244 -5.27 -8.64 2.17
C PHE A 244 -6.69 -8.06 2.18
N LEU A 245 -7.66 -8.75 2.77
CA LEU A 245 -9.00 -8.21 2.97
C LEU A 245 -9.06 -7.13 4.06
N SER A 246 -8.26 -7.20 5.12
CA SER A 246 -8.24 -6.13 6.15
C SER A 246 -7.80 -4.79 5.57
N TYR A 247 -6.97 -4.79 4.54
CA TYR A 247 -6.60 -3.59 3.79
C TYR A 247 -7.80 -2.90 3.10
N TYR A 248 -8.83 -3.65 2.71
CA TYR A 248 -10.09 -3.09 2.18
C TYR A 248 -10.92 -2.36 3.24
N GLU A 249 -10.71 -2.62 4.53
CA GLU A 249 -11.48 -1.98 5.59
C GLU A 249 -11.21 -0.48 5.65
N HIS A 250 -10.01 -0.01 5.30
CA HIS A 250 -9.68 1.42 5.22
C HIS A 250 -10.51 2.16 4.17
N LYS A 251 -10.76 1.53 3.01
CA LYS A 251 -11.69 2.06 1.99
C LYS A 251 -13.09 2.20 2.57
N ASN A 252 -13.58 1.19 3.29
CA ASN A 252 -14.91 1.21 3.88
C ASN A 252 -15.04 2.29 4.98
N ALA A 253 -14.03 2.43 5.84
CA ALA A 253 -13.96 3.46 6.87
C ALA A 253 -13.98 4.87 6.26
N PHE A 254 -13.15 5.13 5.23
CA PHE A 254 -13.17 6.38 4.48
C PHE A 254 -14.55 6.71 3.92
N ASN A 255 -15.19 5.73 3.26
CA ASN A 255 -16.52 5.91 2.70
C ASN A 255 -17.56 6.23 3.78
N SER A 256 -17.53 5.50 4.90
CA SER A 256 -18.44 5.70 6.03
C SER A 256 -18.28 7.09 6.65
N GLU A 257 -17.04 7.52 6.92
CA GLU A 257 -16.76 8.84 7.49
C GLU A 257 -17.14 9.98 6.52
N LEU A 258 -16.88 9.81 5.23
CA LEU A 258 -17.25 10.80 4.21
C LEU A 258 -18.77 10.91 4.02
N ASP A 259 -19.52 9.82 4.25
CA ASP A 259 -20.98 9.82 4.28
C ASP A 259 -21.53 10.53 5.53
N LEU A 260 -20.79 10.52 6.65
CA LEU A 260 -21.12 11.30 7.86
C LEU A 260 -20.77 12.80 7.74
N ALA A 261 -19.85 13.17 6.85
CA ALA A 261 -19.42 14.55 6.59
C ALA A 261 -20.49 15.40 5.88
N THR A 262 -21.69 15.49 6.43
CA THR A 262 -22.83 16.23 5.86
C THR A 262 -22.79 17.71 6.23
N CYS A 263 -22.48 18.52 5.21
CA CYS A 263 -22.65 19.97 5.15
C CYS A 263 -23.81 20.27 4.17
#